data_AF-A0A449AUE3-F1
#
_entry.id   AF-A0A449AUE3-F1
#
_cell.length_a   1.000
_cell.length_b   1.000
_cell.length_c   1.000
_cell.angle_alpha   90.00
_cell.angle_beta   90.00
_cell.angle_gamma   90.00
#
_symmetry.space_group_name_H-M   'P 1'
#
loop_
_entity.id
_entity.type
_entity.pdbx_description
1 polymer ?
#
loop_
_entity_poly.entity_id
_entity_poly.type
_entity_poly.pdbx_seq_one_letter_code
_entity_poly.pdbx_strand_id
1 'polypeptide(L)' 'MNKDSIEKVEKYIELFEKYKNFLTQNQSQVFQLYFYEDLSYAEIAEILATTRSNAFDTLKKAITKLEKIENKLNNS' A
#
# COMPACT_ATOMS: atom_id res chain seq x y z
N MET A 1 4.85 -18.86 -3.42
CA MET A 1 3.89 -17.85 -2.93
C MET A 1 3.20 -18.45 -1.71
N ASN A 2 3.31 -17.81 -0.55
CA ASN A 2 2.78 -18.36 0.70
C ASN A 2 1.28 -18.01 0.81
N LYS A 3 0.46 -18.91 1.34
CA LYS A 3 -1.01 -18.73 1.43
C LYS A 3 -1.39 -17.48 2.24
N ASP A 4 -0.55 -17.09 3.21
CA ASP A 4 -0.64 -15.86 3.99
C ASP A 4 -0.49 -14.55 3.17
N SER A 5 0.03 -14.63 1.94
CA SER A 5 0.26 -13.47 1.07
C SER A 5 -1.01 -13.03 0.35
N ILE A 6 -1.91 -13.96 -0.02
CA ILE A 6 -3.08 -13.65 -0.86
C ILE A 6 -4.19 -12.99 -0.04
N GLU A 7 -4.54 -13.56 1.12
CA GLU A 7 -5.57 -12.98 2.01
C GLU A 7 -5.18 -11.57 2.49
N LYS A 8 -3.87 -11.31 2.67
CA LYS A 8 -3.37 -9.98 3.01
C LYS A 8 -3.46 -9.01 1.84
N VAL A 9 -3.22 -9.47 0.60
CA VAL A 9 -3.35 -8.65 -0.61
C VAL A 9 -4.80 -8.22 -0.80
N GLU A 10 -5.75 -9.15 -0.74
CA GLU A 10 -7.19 -8.85 -0.86
C GLU A 10 -7.63 -7.84 0.20
N LYS A 11 -7.30 -8.08 1.47
CA LYS A 11 -7.57 -7.14 2.58
C LYS A 11 -7.05 -5.72 2.26
N TYR A 12 -5.80 -5.60 1.83
CA TYR A 12 -5.23 -4.27 1.58
C TYR A 12 -5.84 -3.58 0.37
N ILE A 13 -6.18 -4.33 -0.69
CA ILE A 13 -6.89 -3.79 -1.85
C ILE A 13 -8.27 -3.26 -1.44
N GLU A 14 -9.03 -4.00 -0.63
CA GLU A 14 -10.32 -3.53 -0.11
C GLU A 14 -10.20 -2.26 0.73
N LEU A 15 -9.23 -2.23 1.65
CA LEU A 15 -8.96 -1.05 2.47
C LEU A 15 -8.55 0.14 1.61
N PHE A 16 -7.75 -0.09 0.58
CA PHE A 16 -7.33 0.94 -0.35
C PHE A 16 -8.52 1.51 -1.12
N GLU A 17 -9.40 0.67 -1.66
CA GLU A 17 -10.60 1.17 -2.36
C GLU A 17 -11.51 2.01 -1.46
N LYS A 18 -11.64 1.64 -0.18
CA LYS A 18 -12.39 2.42 0.81
C LYS A 18 -11.72 3.74 1.17
N TYR A 19 -10.40 3.76 1.33
CA TYR A 19 -9.70 4.85 2.01
C TYR A 19 -8.56 5.52 1.20
N LYS A 20 -8.39 5.22 -0.09
CA LYS A 20 -7.35 5.82 -0.94
C LYS A 20 -7.35 7.35 -0.96
N ASN A 21 -8.52 7.97 -0.80
CA ASN A 21 -8.66 9.43 -0.74
C ASN A 21 -8.00 10.06 0.50
N PHE A 22 -7.68 9.27 1.53
CA PHE A 22 -6.95 9.73 2.71
C PHE A 22 -5.44 9.56 2.56
N LEU A 23 -4.95 8.86 1.55
CA LEU A 23 -3.52 8.70 1.29
C LEU A 23 -2.98 9.91 0.54
N THR A 24 -1.68 10.18 0.68
CA THR A 24 -1.01 11.15 -0.21
C THR A 24 -0.87 10.55 -1.61
N GLN A 25 -0.71 11.40 -2.62
CA GLN A 25 -0.50 10.94 -4.00
C GLN A 25 0.64 9.90 -4.10
N ASN A 26 1.77 10.15 -3.44
CA ASN A 26 2.91 9.23 -3.42
C ASN A 26 2.58 7.89 -2.74
N GLN A 27 1.82 7.91 -1.63
CA GLN A 27 1.36 6.69 -0.95
C GLN A 27 0.43 5.88 -1.86
N SER A 28 -0.51 6.55 -2.53
CA SER A 28 -1.43 5.89 -3.45
C SER A 28 -0.73 5.30 -4.66
N GLN A 29 0.23 6.03 -5.22
CA GLN A 29 0.98 5.59 -6.39
C GLN A 29 1.87 4.37 -6.07
N VAL A 30 2.62 4.40 -4.95
CA VAL A 30 3.42 3.25 -4.51
C VAL A 30 2.52 2.04 -4.21
N PHE A 31 1.36 2.26 -3.59
CA PHE A 31 0.40 1.18 -3.35
C PHE A 31 -0.09 0.56 -4.66
N GLN A 32 -0.47 1.39 -5.64
CA GLN A 32 -0.96 0.93 -6.93
C GLN A 32 0.08 0.10 -7.68
N LEU A 33 1.30 0.64 -7.81
CA LEU A 33 2.40 -0.05 -8.48
C LEU A 33 2.74 -1.39 -7.81
N TYR A 34 2.63 -1.48 -6.48
CA TYR A 34 2.92 -2.73 -5.77
C TYR A 34 1.80 -3.76 -5.87
N PHE A 35 0.55 -3.37 -5.57
CA PHE A 35 -0.56 -4.32 -5.43
C PHE A 35 -1.34 -4.58 -6.72
N TYR A 36 -1.32 -3.67 -7.69
CA TYR A 36 -2.06 -3.80 -8.95
C TYR A 36 -1.15 -4.12 -10.14
N GLU A 37 0.06 -3.55 -10.15
CA GLU A 37 1.03 -3.76 -11.24
C GLU A 37 2.09 -4.84 -10.92
N ASP A 38 2.01 -5.46 -9.74
CA ASP A 38 2.93 -6.51 -9.24
C ASP A 38 4.42 -6.13 -9.30
N LEU A 39 4.72 -4.83 -9.15
CA LEU A 39 6.09 -4.33 -9.22
C LEU A 39 6.82 -4.49 -7.88
N SER A 40 8.09 -4.86 -7.95
CA SER A 40 8.98 -4.89 -6.81
C SER A 40 9.35 -3.49 -6.32
N TYR A 41 9.86 -3.38 -5.08
CA TYR A 41 10.35 -2.11 -4.54
C TYR A 41 11.50 -1.49 -5.33
N ALA A 42 12.26 -2.31 -6.09
CA ALA A 42 13.33 -1.82 -6.94
C ALA A 42 12.75 -1.16 -8.20
N GLU A 43 11.80 -1.82 -8.88
CA GLU A 43 11.12 -1.29 -10.06
C GLU A 43 10.32 -0.02 -9.72
N ILE A 44 9.62 -0.02 -8.57
CA ILE A 44 8.93 1.18 -8.08
C ILE A 44 9.92 2.32 -7.82
N ALA A 45 11.10 2.01 -7.26
CA ALA A 45 12.12 3.01 -6.99
C ALA A 45 12.66 3.65 -8.27
N GLU A 46 12.85 2.85 -9.31
CA GLU A 46 13.26 3.32 -10.63
C GLU A 46 12.17 4.21 -11.28
N ILE A 47 10.92 3.76 -11.29
CA ILE A 47 9.78 4.50 -11.88
C ILE A 47 9.55 5.84 -11.18
N LEU A 48 9.64 5.87 -9.86
CA LEU A 48 9.38 7.07 -9.05
C LEU A 48 10.63 7.91 -8.79
N ALA A 49 11.76 7.60 -9.41
CA ALA A 49 13.05 8.27 -9.19
C ALA A 49 13.38 8.44 -7.70
N THR A 50 13.23 7.35 -6.94
CA THR A 50 13.39 7.29 -5.48
C THR A 50 14.31 6.13 -5.10
N THR A 51 14.52 5.89 -3.80
CA THR A 51 15.28 4.73 -3.33
C THR A 51 14.36 3.55 -3.01
N ARG A 52 14.89 2.33 -3.13
CA ARG A 52 14.19 1.10 -2.72
C ARG A 52 13.67 1.17 -1.28
N SER A 53 14.46 1.72 -0.36
CA SER A 53 14.07 1.90 1.04
C SER A 53 12.91 2.89 1.18
N ASN A 54 12.94 4.00 0.43
CA ASN A 54 11.85 4.97 0.47
C ASN A 54 10.56 4.42 -0.17
N ALA A 55 10.65 3.60 -1.23
CA ALA A 55 9.50 2.89 -1.80
C ALA A 55 8.88 1.92 -0.77
N PHE A 56 9.70 1.10 -0.10
CA PHE A 56 9.26 0.22 0.97
C PHE A 56 8.59 0.98 2.12
N ASP A 57 9.23 2.04 2.61
CA ASP A 57 8.72 2.85 3.72
C ASP A 57 7.41 3.56 3.36
N THR A 58 7.30 4.04 2.12
CA THR A 58 6.09 4.69 1.62
C THR A 58 4.93 3.69 1.56
N LEU A 59 5.17 2.48 1.04
CA LEU A 59 4.15 1.42 1.04
C LEU A 59 3.71 1.06 2.46
N LYS A 60 4.67 0.85 3.37
CA LYS A 60 4.40 0.52 4.77
C LYS A 60 3.57 1.60 5.45
N LYS A 61 3.87 2.88 5.21
CA LYS A 61 3.09 4.02 5.71
C LYS A 61 1.68 4.05 5.12
N ALA A 62 1.51 3.75 3.84
CA ALA A 62 0.20 3.65 3.19
C ALA A 62 -0.65 2.58 3.87
N ILE A 63 -0.15 1.34 3.96
CA ILE A 63 -0.83 0.22 4.62
C ILE A 63 -1.20 0.55 6.07
N THR A 64 -0.24 1.05 6.86
CA THR A 64 -0.47 1.41 8.26
C THR A 64 -1.55 2.48 8.41
N LYS A 65 -1.62 3.43 7.46
CA LYS A 65 -2.63 4.49 7.48
C LYS A 65 -4.02 3.93 7.18
N LEU A 66 -4.14 3.05 6.18
CA LEU A 66 -5.40 2.36 5.85
C LEU A 66 -5.92 1.55 7.04
N GLU A 67 -5.06 0.76 7.68
CA GLU A 67 -5.44 -0.04 8.86
C GLU A 67 -5.85 0.84 10.05
N LYS A 68 -5.17 1.97 10.27
CA LYS A 68 -5.55 2.93 11.32
C LYS A 68 -6.93 3.54 11.07
N ILE A 69 -7.27 3.83 9.83
CA ILE A 69 -8.60 4.38 9.48
C ILE A 69 -9.68 3.32 9.75
N GLU A 70 -9.47 2.09 9.26
CA GLU A 70 -10.39 0.98 9.49
C GLU A 70 -10.60 0.71 10.99
N ASN A 71 -9.51 0.62 11.76
CA ASN A 71 -9.59 0.39 13.20
C ASN A 71 -10.32 1.52 13.92
N LYS A 72 -10.19 2.76 13.46
CA LYS A 72 -10.90 3.89 14.06
C LYS A 72 -12.41 3.80 13.78
N LEU A 73 -12.81 3.37 12.58
CA LEU A 73 -14.21 3.25 12.19
C LEU A 73 -14.90 2.03 12.82
N ASN A 74 -14.19 0.91 12.97
CA ASN A 74 -14.74 -0.32 13.56
C ASN A 74 -14.77 -0.31 15.10
N ASN A 75 -14.00 0.56 15.75
CA ASN A 75 -14.07 0.78 17.20
C ASN A 75 -14.95 2.00 17.58
N SER A 76 -15.82 2.44 16.68
CA SER A 76 -16.78 3.54 16.89
C SER A 76 -18.21 3.03 17.02
#